data_AF-A0A370H3J7-F1
#
_entry.id   AF-A0A370H3J7-F1
#
_cell.length_a   1.000
_cell.length_b   1.000
_cell.length_c   1.000
_cell.angle_alpha   90.00
_cell.angle_beta   90.00
_cell.angle_gamma   90.00
#
_symmetry.space_group_name_H-M   'P 1'
#
loop_
_entity.id
_entity.type
_entity.pdbx_description
1 polymer ?
#
loop_
_entity_poly.entity_id
_entity_poly.type
_entity_poly.pdbx_seq_one_letter_code
_entity_poly.pdbx_strand_id
1 'polypeptide(L)' 'MHIDRNAILARLEVIADCLNLPDQDLSAIAENDESLIEFAIKHGQSLDWLVMSDVRNYIRMAAMMR' A
#
# COMPACT_ATOMS: atom_id res chain seq x y z
N MET A 1 -15.78 6.83 4.76
CA MET A 1 -14.47 6.65 5.44
C MET A 1 -13.47 7.46 4.64
N HIS A 2 -12.90 8.53 5.20
CA HIS A 2 -11.98 9.38 4.43
C HIS A 2 -10.56 8.85 4.67
N ILE A 3 -10.06 8.04 3.73
CA ILE A 3 -8.70 7.52 3.77
C ILE A 3 -7.77 8.62 3.25
N ASP A 4 -6.72 8.91 4.00
CA ASP A 4 -5.71 9.91 3.60
C ASP A 4 -4.90 9.38 2.41
N ARG A 5 -4.88 10.13 1.30
CA ARG A 5 -4.13 9.80 0.09
C ARG A 5 -2.63 9.63 0.36
N ASN A 6 -2.07 10.40 1.29
CA ASN A 6 -0.67 10.25 1.66
C ASN A 6 -0.39 8.92 2.37
N ALA A 7 -1.36 8.40 3.12
CA ALA A 7 -1.25 7.09 3.74
C ALA A 7 -1.31 5.96 2.69
N ILE A 8 -2.13 6.12 1.66
CA ILE A 8 -2.18 5.19 0.52
C ILE A 8 -0.84 5.19 -0.23
N LEU A 9 -0.30 6.37 -0.56
CA LEU A 9 0.99 6.50 -1.24
C LEU A 9 2.12 5.84 -0.45
N ALA A 10 2.26 6.16 0.84
CA ALA A 10 3.28 5.56 1.70
C ALA A 10 3.13 4.03 1.80
N ARG A 11 1.91 3.50 1.68
CA ARG A 11 1.67 2.05 1.65
C ARG A 11 2.11 1.43 0.34
N LEU A 12 1.76 2.06 -0.78
CA LEU A 12 2.14 1.61 -2.11
C LEU A 12 3.66 1.60 -2.27
N GLU A 13 4.38 2.58 -1.71
CA GLU A 13 5.85 2.60 -1.68
C GLU A 13 6.42 1.34 -1.02
N VAL A 14 5.93 0.99 0.18
CA VAL A 14 6.38 -0.23 0.87
C VAL A 14 6.07 -1.49 0.08
N ILE A 15 4.89 -1.57 -0.54
CA ILE A 15 4.51 -2.74 -1.37
C ILE A 15 5.42 -2.83 -2.60
N ALA A 16 5.65 -1.72 -3.29
CA ALA A 16 6.51 -1.67 -4.47
C ALA A 16 7.94 -2.08 -4.12
N ASP A 17 8.49 -1.61 -3.00
CA ASP A 17 9.80 -2.00 -2.51
C ASP A 17 9.87 -3.51 -2.18
N CYS A 18 8.87 -4.04 -1.44
CA CYS A 18 8.81 -5.45 -1.09
C CYS A 18 8.69 -6.38 -2.31
N LEU A 19 8.03 -5.90 -3.38
CA LEU A 19 7.84 -6.64 -4.62
C LEU A 19 8.91 -6.32 -5.69
N ASN A 20 9.88 -5.45 -5.37
CA ASN A 20 10.92 -4.98 -6.28
C ASN A 20 10.37 -4.39 -7.58
N LEU A 21 9.46 -3.41 -7.46
CA LEU A 21 8.75 -2.71 -8.54
C LEU A 21 9.16 -1.23 -8.63
N PRO A 22 10.44 -0.89 -8.93
CA PRO A 22 10.96 0.48 -8.81
C PRO A 22 10.39 1.48 -9.83
N ASP A 23 9.82 1.00 -10.94
CA ASP A 23 9.36 1.85 -12.05
C ASP A 23 7.84 2.13 -12.04
N GLN A 24 7.13 1.75 -10.98
CA GLN A 24 5.69 1.96 -10.90
C GLN A 24 5.33 3.41 -10.59
N ASP A 25 4.36 3.96 -11.33
CA ASP A 25 3.79 5.28 -11.03
C ASP A 25 2.75 5.15 -9.90
N LEU A 26 3.24 5.21 -8.67
CA LEU A 26 2.42 5.08 -7.47
C LEU A 26 1.42 6.24 -7.32
N SER A 27 1.72 7.41 -7.90
CA SER A 27 0.83 8.57 -7.86
C SER A 27 -0.42 8.35 -8.72
N ALA A 28 -0.25 7.77 -9.90
CA ALA A 28 -1.34 7.36 -10.76
C ALA A 28 -2.17 6.23 -10.12
N ILE A 29 -1.50 5.24 -9.51
CA ILE A 29 -2.19 4.16 -8.80
C ILE A 29 -3.06 4.71 -7.67
N ALA A 30 -2.55 5.68 -6.89
CA ALA A 30 -3.27 6.30 -5.78
C ALA A 30 -4.29 7.37 -6.19
N GLU A 31 -4.57 7.57 -7.48
CA GLU A 31 -5.48 8.61 -7.96
C GLU A 31 -6.96 8.21 -7.82
N ASN A 32 -7.28 6.92 -7.96
CA ASN A 32 -8.64 6.43 -7.89
C ASN A 32 -8.70 4.97 -7.41
N ASP A 33 -9.87 4.54 -6.97
CA ASP A 33 -10.10 3.20 -6.41
C ASP A 33 -9.89 2.08 -7.44
N GLU A 34 -10.20 2.32 -8.72
CA GLU A 34 -10.07 1.32 -9.79
C GLU A 34 -8.59 0.96 -10.02
N SER A 35 -7.72 1.95 -10.16
CA SER A 35 -6.27 1.76 -10.33
C SER A 35 -5.63 1.07 -9.11
N LEU A 36 -6.10 1.37 -7.90
CA LEU A 36 -5.69 0.67 -6.67
C LEU A 36 -6.09 -0.82 -6.69
N ILE A 37 -7.33 -1.12 -7.09
CA ILE A 37 -7.83 -2.49 -7.20
C ILE A 37 -7.07 -3.26 -8.28
N GLU A 38 -6.84 -2.66 -9.45
CA GLU A 38 -6.07 -3.28 -10.52
C GLU A 38 -4.63 -3.60 -10.09
N PHE A 39 -3.95 -2.66 -9.42
CA PHE A 39 -2.63 -2.87 -8.86
C PHE A 39 -2.62 -4.02 -7.86
N ALA A 40 -3.60 -4.06 -6.96
CA ALA A 40 -3.71 -5.10 -5.95
C ALA A 40 -3.92 -6.49 -6.57
N ILE A 41 -4.84 -6.61 -7.53
CA ILE A 41 -5.09 -7.88 -8.25
C ILE A 41 -3.84 -8.34 -9.00
N LYS A 42 -3.20 -7.44 -9.76
CA LYS A 42 -2.00 -7.74 -10.56
C LYS A 42 -0.87 -8.30 -9.71
N HIS A 43 -0.73 -7.81 -8.49
CA HIS A 43 0.38 -8.14 -7.58
C HIS A 43 -0.04 -9.03 -6.40
N GLY A 44 -1.23 -9.63 -6.45
CA GLY A 44 -1.74 -10.54 -5.43
C GLY A 44 -1.84 -9.91 -4.03
N GLN A 45 -2.08 -8.61 -3.94
CA GLN A 45 -2.24 -7.90 -2.67
C GLN A 45 -3.69 -7.91 -2.22
N SER A 46 -3.90 -8.09 -0.92
CA SER A 46 -5.16 -7.69 -0.30
C SER A 46 -5.21 -6.17 -0.13
N LEU A 47 -6.42 -5.60 -0.12
CA LEU A 47 -6.70 -4.20 0.20
C LEU A 47 -7.24 -3.99 1.62
N ASP A 48 -7.20 -5.01 2.49
CA ASP A 48 -7.65 -4.91 3.89
C ASP A 48 -6.96 -3.77 4.66
N TRP A 49 -5.76 -3.36 4.22
CA TRP A 49 -5.05 -2.24 4.81
C TRP A 49 -5.70 -0.88 4.54
N LEU A 50 -6.65 -0.75 3.61
CA LEU A 50 -7.43 0.48 3.42
C LEU A 50 -8.31 0.80 4.64
N VAL A 51 -8.74 -0.22 5.37
CA VAL A 51 -9.51 -0.10 6.63
C VAL A 51 -8.63 -0.13 7.88
N MET A 52 -7.36 -0.51 7.76
CA MET A 52 -6.42 -0.53 8.88
C MET A 52 -5.62 0.78 8.95
N SER A 53 -5.51 1.36 10.15
CA SER A 53 -4.68 2.54 10.41
C SER A 53 -3.19 2.26 10.13
N ASP A 54 -2.35 3.32 10.16
CA ASP A 54 -0.96 3.35 9.65
C ASP A 54 -0.19 2.04 9.80
N VAL A 55 0.02 1.38 8.66
CA VAL A 55 0.62 0.06 8.56
C VAL A 55 2.08 0.05 9.02
N ARG A 56 2.78 1.19 8.99
CA ARG A 56 4.20 1.26 9.37
C ARG A 56 4.36 0.91 10.83
N ASN A 57 3.37 1.22 11.66
CA ASN A 57 3.33 0.77 13.05
C ASN A 57 3.20 -0.75 13.13
N TYR A 58 2.38 -1.37 12.28
CA TYR A 58 2.23 -2.82 12.25
C TYR A 58 3.52 -3.52 11.80
N ILE A 59 4.17 -3.02 10.73
CA ILE A 59 5.44 -3.57 10.23
C ILE A 59 6.55 -3.41 11.28
N ARG A 60 6.66 -2.24 11.92
CA ARG A 60 7.62 -2.02 13.02
C ARG A 60 7.38 -3.01 14.16
N MET A 61 6.13 -3.21 14.57
CA MET A 61 5.78 -4.17 15.61
C MET A 61 6.15 -5.60 15.20
N ALA A 62 5.81 -6.02 13.98
CA ALA A 62 6.15 -7.35 13.47
C ALA A 62 7.67 -7.58 13.37
N ALA A 63 8.44 -6.55 13.00
CA ALA A 63 9.90 -6.62 12.93
C ALA A 63 10.56 -6.67 14.31
N MET A 64 9.96 -6.04 15.34
CA MET A 64 10.45 -6.07 16.73
C MET A 64 10.12 -7.38 17.47
N MET A 65 9.19 -8.18 16.95
CA MET A 65 8.81 -9.49 17.52
C MET A 65 9.59 -10.68 16.94
N ARG A 66 10.59 -10.42 16.10
CA ARG A 66 11.59 -11.40 15.63
C ARG A 66 12.87 -11.28 16.43
#